data_AF-A0A1M6R659-F1
#
_entry.id   AF-A0A1M6R659-F1
#
_cell.length_a   1.000
_cell.length_b   1.000
_cell.length_c   1.000
_cell.angle_alpha   90.00
_cell.angle_beta   90.00
_cell.angle_gamma   90.00
#
_symmetry.space_group_name_H-M   'P 1'
#
loop_
_entity.id
_entity.type
_entity.pdbx_description
1 polymer ?
#
loop_
_entity_poly.entity_id
_entity_poly.type
_entity_poly.pdbx_seq_one_letter_code
_entity_poly.pdbx_strand_id
1 'polypeptide(L)'
;MTQINEQEVMQGVAERFAKAAEELRLSGAQLYREGIVTNDQVLSKIKNGWQKPTKKAIDLFCQKYDVSAAWLYTGEGNMFLGRNKPFGPRIESADEKLLYNTDFDSCLDSKGQPISTGKETPVSFPMAGDFDFMCINTDKSLAPFIMPADIIALKRLSSWKEYIPGDFICVVVTSEYKVLRKVSVTQPDEQSINFTQVVDGTPVESSIPKDIIVEIYKVVGNYRRQ
;
A
#
# COMPACT_ATOMS: atom_id res chain seq x y z
N MET A 1 -47.87 9.25 12.64
CA MET A 1 -47.25 8.33 11.67
C MET A 1 -46.26 9.14 10.86
N THR A 2 -45.00 9.09 11.27
CA THR A 2 -43.92 9.88 10.67
C THR A 2 -43.64 9.32 9.28
N GLN A 3 -43.87 10.12 8.24
CA GLN A 3 -43.37 9.82 6.89
C GLN A 3 -41.86 9.82 6.98
N ILE A 4 -41.26 8.63 7.06
CA ILE A 4 -39.81 8.49 6.93
C ILE A 4 -39.49 8.92 5.50
N ASN A 5 -38.77 10.03 5.36
CA ASN A 5 -38.51 10.68 4.08
C ASN A 5 -37.78 9.69 3.16
N GLU A 6 -38.36 9.34 2.01
CA GLU A 6 -37.76 8.35 1.10
C GLU A 6 -36.34 8.74 0.69
N GLN A 7 -36.02 10.03 0.66
CA GLN A 7 -34.67 10.55 0.41
C GLN A 7 -33.68 10.23 1.54
N GLU A 8 -34.09 10.33 2.82
CA GLU A 8 -33.24 9.94 3.96
C GLU A 8 -33.00 8.43 4.00
N VAL A 9 -34.02 7.64 3.64
CA VAL A 9 -33.89 6.17 3.51
C VAL A 9 -32.94 5.81 2.36
N MET A 10 -33.05 6.51 1.22
CA MET A 10 -32.20 6.30 0.04
C MET A 10 -30.74 6.63 0.32
N GLN A 11 -30.48 7.74 1.01
CA GLN A 11 -29.14 8.15 1.42
C GLN A 11 -28.53 7.16 2.42
N GLY A 12 -29.32 6.71 3.40
CA GLY A 12 -28.85 5.75 4.41
C GLY A 12 -28.40 4.41 3.83
N VAL A 13 -29.04 3.91 2.75
CA VAL A 13 -28.63 2.64 2.12
C VAL A 13 -27.28 2.79 1.41
N ALA A 14 -27.05 3.90 0.72
CA ALA A 14 -25.80 4.16 0.02
C ALA A 14 -24.63 4.32 1.01
N GLU A 15 -24.86 5.06 2.09
CA GLU A 15 -23.89 5.24 3.18
C GLU A 15 -23.57 3.92 3.88
N ARG A 16 -24.57 3.08 4.17
CA ARG A 16 -24.36 1.76 4.79
C ARG A 16 -23.66 0.78 3.87
N PHE A 17 -23.93 0.84 2.56
CA PHE A 17 -23.18 0.07 1.57
C PHE A 17 -21.72 0.51 1.52
N ALA A 18 -21.45 1.82 1.48
CA ALA A 18 -20.10 2.35 1.49
C ALA A 18 -19.35 1.96 2.78
N LYS A 19 -20.00 2.07 3.93
CA LYS A 19 -19.47 1.66 5.23
C LYS A 19 -19.13 0.17 5.27
N ALA A 20 -20.04 -0.69 4.83
CA ALA A 20 -19.78 -2.12 4.79
C ALA A 20 -18.63 -2.48 3.83
N ALA A 21 -18.55 -1.82 2.67
CA ALA A 21 -17.44 -2.03 1.72
C ALA A 21 -16.09 -1.58 2.29
N GLU A 22 -16.06 -0.50 3.07
CA GLU A 22 -14.86 0.00 3.76
C GLU A 22 -14.43 -0.93 4.90
N GLU A 23 -15.34 -1.39 5.74
CA GLU A 23 -15.07 -2.36 6.81
C GLU A 23 -14.54 -3.69 6.27
N LEU A 24 -14.94 -4.06 5.05
CA LEU A 24 -14.46 -5.23 4.32
C LEU A 24 -13.19 -4.96 3.49
N ARG A 25 -12.65 -3.74 3.52
CA ARG A 25 -11.47 -3.27 2.76
C ARG A 25 -11.55 -3.55 1.26
N LEU A 26 -12.75 -3.44 0.68
CA LEU A 26 -12.97 -3.77 -0.72
C LEU A 26 -12.55 -2.62 -1.63
N SER A 27 -11.68 -2.92 -2.60
CA SER A 27 -11.33 -1.97 -3.65
C SER A 27 -12.45 -1.83 -4.69
N GLY A 28 -12.52 -0.68 -5.37
CA GLY A 28 -13.47 -0.48 -6.48
C GLY A 28 -13.29 -1.51 -7.59
N ALA A 29 -12.03 -1.85 -7.90
CA ALA A 29 -11.69 -2.89 -8.87
C ALA A 29 -12.21 -4.28 -8.46
N GLN A 30 -12.20 -4.61 -7.16
CA GLN A 30 -12.77 -5.85 -6.65
C GLN A 30 -14.29 -5.87 -6.80
N LEU A 31 -14.98 -4.81 -6.37
CA LEU A 31 -16.43 -4.69 -6.54
C LEU A 31 -16.87 -4.76 -8.01
N TYR A 32 -16.05 -4.21 -8.92
CA TYR A 32 -16.28 -4.27 -10.36
C TYR A 32 -16.09 -5.69 -10.92
N ARG A 33 -14.96 -6.34 -10.64
CA ARG A 33 -14.65 -7.71 -11.09
C ARG A 33 -15.72 -8.71 -10.67
N GLU A 34 -16.31 -8.46 -9.52
CA GLU A 34 -17.33 -9.32 -8.94
C GLU A 34 -18.75 -8.96 -9.38
N GLY A 35 -18.91 -7.96 -10.25
CA GLY A 35 -20.21 -7.57 -10.82
C GLY A 35 -21.15 -6.88 -9.82
N ILE A 36 -20.63 -6.41 -8.69
CA ILE A 36 -21.40 -5.70 -7.65
C ILE A 36 -21.62 -4.25 -8.08
N VAL A 37 -20.61 -3.62 -8.68
CA VAL A 37 -20.75 -2.32 -9.34
C VAL A 37 -20.35 -2.44 -10.81
N THR A 38 -20.96 -1.61 -11.65
CA THR A 38 -20.75 -1.66 -13.09
C THR A 38 -19.54 -0.85 -13.57
N ASN A 39 -19.07 0.12 -12.78
CA ASN A 39 -17.86 0.91 -13.02
C ASN A 39 -17.57 1.85 -11.83
N ASP A 40 -16.41 2.51 -11.85
CA ASP A 40 -15.95 3.42 -10.80
C ASP A 40 -16.82 4.68 -10.66
N GLN A 41 -17.46 5.14 -11.74
CA GLN A 41 -18.34 6.31 -11.67
C GLN A 41 -19.60 6.00 -10.86
N VAL A 42 -20.20 4.83 -11.06
CA VAL A 42 -21.34 4.34 -10.27
C VAL A 42 -20.94 4.16 -8.81
N LEU A 43 -19.76 3.58 -8.54
CA LEU A 43 -19.26 3.44 -7.18
C LEU A 43 -19.05 4.80 -6.50
N SER A 44 -18.51 5.78 -7.22
CA SER A 44 -18.27 7.13 -6.70
C SER A 44 -19.58 7.84 -6.34
N LYS A 45 -20.60 7.72 -7.20
CA LYS A 45 -21.95 8.24 -6.91
C LYS A 45 -22.59 7.56 -5.70
N ILE A 46 -22.38 6.25 -5.53
CA ILE A 46 -22.86 5.51 -4.35
C ILE A 46 -22.16 6.00 -3.08
N LYS A 47 -20.82 6.13 -3.09
CA LYS A 47 -20.04 6.59 -1.94
C LYS A 47 -20.43 8.00 -1.47
N ASN A 48 -20.74 8.88 -2.43
CA ASN A 48 -21.19 10.24 -2.13
C ASN A 48 -22.69 10.34 -1.80
N GLY A 49 -23.40 9.21 -1.68
CA GLY A 49 -24.84 9.19 -1.40
C GLY A 49 -25.74 9.68 -2.55
N TRP A 50 -25.16 9.96 -3.72
CA TRP A 50 -25.89 10.47 -4.90
C TRP A 50 -26.66 9.37 -5.63
N GLN A 51 -26.33 8.10 -5.42
CA GLN A 51 -26.97 6.97 -6.07
C GLN A 51 -27.11 5.78 -5.13
N LYS A 52 -28.26 5.12 -5.15
CA LYS A 52 -28.47 3.86 -4.43
C LYS A 52 -27.87 2.69 -5.22
N PRO A 53 -27.21 1.71 -4.56
CA PRO A 53 -26.90 0.43 -5.17
C PRO A 53 -28.18 -0.25 -5.71
N THR A 54 -28.08 -0.91 -6.86
CA THR A 54 -29.23 -1.65 -7.39
C THR A 54 -29.58 -2.82 -6.48
N LYS A 55 -30.85 -3.29 -6.51
CA LYS A 55 -31.26 -4.46 -5.71
C LYS A 55 -30.37 -5.68 -6.00
N LYS A 56 -30.06 -5.91 -7.28
CA LYS A 56 -29.14 -6.97 -7.72
C LYS A 56 -27.74 -6.81 -7.12
N ALA A 57 -27.22 -5.58 -7.06
CA ALA A 57 -25.92 -5.30 -6.43
C ALA A 57 -25.95 -5.58 -4.92
N ILE A 58 -27.04 -5.21 -4.23
CA ILE A 58 -27.23 -5.45 -2.80
C ILE A 58 -27.33 -6.96 -2.53
N ASP A 59 -28.15 -7.69 -3.29
CA ASP A 59 -28.33 -9.13 -3.13
C ASP A 59 -27.00 -9.87 -3.31
N LEU A 60 -26.23 -9.50 -4.35
CA LEU A 60 -24.92 -10.08 -4.63
C LEU A 60 -23.89 -9.74 -3.54
N PHE A 61 -23.89 -8.49 -3.05
CA PHE A 61 -23.01 -8.03 -1.97
C PHE A 61 -23.31 -8.77 -0.66
N CYS A 62 -24.59 -8.87 -0.28
CA CYS A 62 -25.03 -9.58 0.91
C CYS A 62 -24.71 -11.08 0.84
N GLN A 63 -24.95 -11.73 -0.31
CA GLN A 63 -24.64 -13.15 -0.52
C GLN A 63 -23.13 -13.42 -0.41
N LYS A 64 -22.30 -12.53 -0.94
CA LYS A 64 -20.86 -12.76 -1.06
C LYS A 64 -20.08 -12.42 0.20
N TYR A 65 -20.51 -11.40 0.93
CA TYR A 65 -19.78 -10.86 2.07
C TYR A 65 -20.51 -11.05 3.41
N ASP A 66 -21.52 -11.93 3.46
CA ASP A 66 -22.31 -12.21 4.66
C ASP A 66 -22.85 -10.95 5.36
N VAL A 67 -23.15 -9.91 4.56
CA VAL A 67 -23.70 -8.64 5.04
C VAL A 67 -25.21 -8.78 5.19
N SER A 68 -25.72 -8.36 6.34
CA SER A 68 -27.15 -8.34 6.65
C SER A 68 -27.88 -7.36 5.75
N ALA A 69 -28.73 -7.89 4.86
CA ALA A 69 -29.62 -7.07 4.04
C ALA A 69 -30.56 -6.22 4.91
N ALA A 70 -31.03 -6.76 6.03
CA ALA A 70 -31.87 -6.03 6.98
C ALA A 70 -31.15 -4.79 7.53
N TRP A 71 -29.90 -4.94 7.96
CA TRP A 71 -29.07 -3.82 8.42
C TRP A 71 -28.79 -2.85 7.27
N LEU A 72 -28.49 -3.33 6.08
CA LEU A 72 -28.18 -2.46 4.94
C LEU A 72 -29.37 -1.57 4.53
N TYR A 73 -30.60 -2.11 4.63
CA TYR A 73 -31.81 -1.36 4.31
C TYR A 73 -32.32 -0.46 5.45
N THR A 74 -32.17 -0.87 6.71
CA THR A 74 -32.81 -0.20 7.86
C THR A 74 -31.83 0.47 8.81
N GLY A 75 -30.57 0.04 8.82
CA GLY A 75 -29.57 0.40 9.81
C GLY A 75 -29.71 -0.35 11.14
N GLU A 76 -30.73 -1.18 11.30
CA GLU A 76 -31.02 -1.90 12.55
C GLU A 76 -30.39 -3.29 12.58
N GLY A 77 -29.97 -3.73 13.77
CA GLY A 77 -29.32 -5.02 13.99
C GLY A 77 -27.84 -5.03 13.62
N ASN A 78 -27.29 -6.23 13.43
CA ASN A 78 -25.88 -6.41 13.11
C ASN A 78 -25.62 -6.29 11.60
N MET A 79 -24.50 -5.64 11.25
CA MET A 79 -24.03 -5.53 9.86
C MET A 79 -23.73 -6.90 9.23
N PHE A 80 -23.36 -7.92 10.01
CA PHE A 80 -22.97 -9.25 9.53
C PHE A 80 -23.86 -10.35 10.14
N LEU A 81 -24.16 -11.42 9.40
CA LEU A 81 -25.19 -12.41 9.74
C LEU A 81 -24.72 -13.60 10.62
N GLY A 82 -23.43 -13.99 10.67
CA GLY A 82 -23.04 -15.08 11.59
C GLY A 82 -21.54 -15.39 11.80
N ARG A 83 -21.11 -15.32 13.08
CA ARG A 83 -19.95 -15.94 13.80
C ARG A 83 -18.56 -16.02 13.17
N ASN A 84 -18.31 -15.34 12.08
CA ASN A 84 -17.04 -14.74 11.77
C ASN A 84 -17.43 -13.49 11.00
N LYS A 85 -16.82 -12.33 11.28
CA LYS A 85 -16.69 -11.35 10.19
C LYS A 85 -16.19 -12.17 8.97
N PRO A 86 -16.51 -11.88 7.71
CA PRO A 86 -15.79 -12.50 6.58
C PRO A 86 -14.26 -12.32 6.72
N PHE A 87 -13.88 -11.35 7.59
CA PHE A 87 -12.60 -11.19 8.28
C PHE A 87 -12.75 -11.22 9.83
N GLY A 88 -13.19 -12.33 10.43
CA GLY A 88 -13.08 -12.52 11.89
C GLY A 88 -11.61 -12.55 12.17
N PRO A 89 -11.06 -11.65 13.03
CA PRO A 89 -9.75 -11.01 12.84
C PRO A 89 -8.86 -11.99 12.11
N ARG A 90 -8.83 -11.85 10.78
CA ARG A 90 -7.87 -12.63 10.03
C ARG A 90 -6.59 -12.13 10.68
N ILE A 91 -5.78 -13.01 11.24
CA ILE A 91 -4.37 -12.68 11.42
C ILE A 91 -3.79 -12.65 9.99
N GLU A 92 -4.35 -11.82 9.14
CA GLU A 92 -3.54 -10.91 8.37
C GLU A 92 -3.25 -9.85 9.41
N SER A 93 -2.00 -9.73 9.83
CA SER A 93 -1.53 -8.43 10.28
C SER A 93 -2.22 -7.41 9.38
N ALA A 94 -3.07 -6.54 9.93
CA ALA A 94 -3.11 -5.22 9.34
C ALA A 94 -1.64 -4.84 9.38
N ASP A 95 -0.93 -4.95 8.24
CA ASP A 95 0.52 -4.82 8.19
C ASP A 95 0.83 -3.51 8.87
N GLU A 96 1.12 -3.61 10.16
CA GLU A 96 1.30 -2.49 11.02
C GLU A 96 2.66 -2.05 10.55
N LYS A 97 2.64 -1.11 9.60
CA LYS A 97 3.84 -0.80 8.85
C LYS A 97 4.88 -0.41 9.89
N LEU A 98 5.99 -1.11 9.88
CA LEU A 98 6.96 -0.97 10.95
C LEU A 98 7.98 0.09 10.56
N LEU A 99 8.34 0.91 11.52
CA LEU A 99 9.60 1.63 11.50
C LEU A 99 10.63 0.76 12.20
N TYR A 100 11.58 0.24 11.43
CA TYR A 100 12.80 -0.35 11.95
C TYR A 100 13.71 0.79 12.41
N ASN A 101 13.93 0.93 13.72
CA ASN A 101 14.83 1.94 14.28
C ASN A 101 16.31 1.52 14.12
N THR A 102 16.66 1.13 12.90
CA THR A 102 17.97 0.71 12.42
C THR A 102 18.03 0.87 10.90
N ASP A 103 19.18 0.59 10.30
CA ASP A 103 19.38 0.77 8.86
C ASP A 103 18.88 -0.41 8.02
N PHE A 104 18.80 -0.18 6.70
CA PHE A 104 18.40 -1.21 5.74
C PHE A 104 19.36 -2.40 5.71
N ASP A 105 20.63 -2.22 6.08
CA ASP A 105 21.59 -3.30 6.21
C ASP A 105 21.20 -4.27 7.32
N SER A 106 20.75 -3.72 8.45
CA SER A 106 20.37 -4.48 9.64
C SER A 106 18.95 -5.04 9.58
N CYS A 107 18.01 -4.32 8.95
CA CYS A 107 16.61 -4.75 8.92
C CYS A 107 16.25 -5.66 7.74
N LEU A 108 17.16 -5.90 6.79
CA LEU A 108 16.95 -6.82 5.66
C LEU A 108 17.94 -7.99 5.71
N ASP A 109 17.47 -9.20 5.50
CA ASP A 109 18.33 -10.36 5.31
C ASP A 109 18.98 -10.40 3.92
N SER A 110 19.79 -11.43 3.66
CA SER A 110 20.42 -11.67 2.35
C SER A 110 19.43 -12.06 1.25
N LYS A 111 18.16 -12.31 1.58
CA LYS A 111 17.05 -12.55 0.65
C LYS A 111 16.21 -11.29 0.42
N GLY A 112 16.65 -10.15 0.97
CA GLY A 112 15.92 -8.89 0.92
C GLY A 112 14.58 -8.91 1.65
N GLN A 113 14.39 -9.83 2.61
CA GLN A 113 13.20 -9.87 3.45
C GLN A 113 13.45 -9.11 4.75
N PRO A 114 12.46 -8.33 5.23
CA PRO A 114 12.56 -7.71 6.55
C PRO A 114 12.74 -8.76 7.64
N ILE A 115 13.70 -8.55 8.53
CA ILE A 115 13.94 -9.42 9.69
C ILE A 115 13.74 -8.65 10.98
N SER A 116 13.32 -9.37 12.03
CA SER A 116 13.15 -8.73 13.32
C SER A 116 14.50 -8.33 13.92
N THR A 117 14.56 -7.10 14.41
CA THR A 117 15.70 -6.40 14.99
C THR A 117 15.50 -6.11 16.48
N GLY A 118 14.28 -6.30 17.01
CA GLY A 118 13.90 -5.97 18.39
C GLY A 118 13.81 -4.46 18.67
N LYS A 119 13.82 -3.64 17.61
CA LYS A 119 13.79 -2.16 17.65
C LYS A 119 12.71 -1.58 16.74
N GLU A 120 11.69 -2.36 16.43
CA GLU A 120 10.59 -1.97 15.56
C GLU A 120 9.54 -1.19 16.36
N THR A 121 9.03 -0.14 15.75
CA THR A 121 7.90 0.61 16.29
C THR A 121 6.79 0.66 15.25
N PRO A 122 5.53 0.39 15.65
CA PRO A 122 4.36 0.65 14.82
C PRO A 122 4.34 2.06 14.24
N VAL A 123 3.99 2.17 12.97
CA VAL A 123 3.80 3.46 12.32
C VAL A 123 2.30 3.78 12.24
N SER A 124 1.85 4.72 13.06
CA SER A 124 0.53 5.34 12.93
C SER A 124 0.65 6.67 12.14
N PHE A 125 0.76 6.61 10.81
CA PHE A 125 0.76 7.83 9.98
C PHE A 125 -0.40 7.84 8.98
N PRO A 126 -1.25 8.88 8.98
CA PRO A 126 -2.23 9.12 7.91
C PRO A 126 -1.63 9.78 6.66
N MET A 127 -0.32 10.11 6.64
CA MET A 127 0.33 10.89 5.57
C MET A 127 1.37 10.12 4.73
N ALA A 128 1.70 8.89 5.08
CA ALA A 128 2.66 8.10 4.31
C ALA A 128 1.91 7.31 3.23
N GLY A 129 2.38 7.40 1.98
CA GLY A 129 1.75 6.73 0.83
C GLY A 129 1.72 5.20 0.93
N ASP A 130 1.64 4.52 -0.21
CA ASP A 130 1.78 3.06 -0.20
C ASP A 130 3.26 2.64 -0.04
N PHE A 131 3.64 2.28 1.20
CA PHE A 131 4.94 1.68 1.57
C PHE A 131 4.75 0.36 2.32
N ASP A 132 5.81 -0.46 2.43
CA ASP A 132 5.79 -1.73 3.17
C ASP A 132 6.39 -1.58 4.57
N PHE A 133 7.54 -0.91 4.69
CA PHE A 133 8.18 -0.58 5.97
C PHE A 133 9.03 0.69 5.88
N MET A 134 9.51 1.18 7.03
CA MET A 134 10.41 2.32 7.15
C MET A 134 11.69 1.90 7.86
N CYS A 135 12.81 2.51 7.51
CA CYS A 135 14.08 2.31 8.20
C CYS A 135 14.90 3.60 8.22
N ILE A 136 15.99 3.62 8.97
CA ILE A 136 16.93 4.75 9.02
C ILE A 136 17.90 4.62 7.85
N ASN A 137 18.15 5.72 7.14
CA ASN A 137 19.24 5.78 6.18
C ASN A 137 20.56 6.10 6.90
N THR A 138 21.60 5.29 6.70
CA THR A 138 22.97 5.58 7.15
C THR A 138 23.92 5.87 5.98
N ASP A 139 23.46 5.66 4.74
CA ASP A 139 24.22 5.89 3.51
C ASP A 139 24.28 7.39 3.19
N LYS A 140 25.42 7.83 2.65
CA LYS A 140 25.73 9.22 2.29
C LYS A 140 25.80 9.45 0.77
N SER A 141 25.65 8.39 -0.02
CA SER A 141 25.72 8.38 -1.48
C SER A 141 24.63 9.18 -2.17
N LEU A 142 23.59 9.65 -1.47
CA LEU A 142 22.55 10.51 -2.03
C LEU A 142 22.37 11.82 -1.26
N ALA A 143 23.34 12.21 -0.42
CA ALA A 143 23.35 13.54 0.17
C ALA A 143 23.49 14.62 -0.92
N PRO A 144 22.80 15.78 -0.81
CA PRO A 144 21.96 16.22 0.32
C PRO A 144 20.47 15.80 0.22
N PHE A 145 20.08 15.04 -0.80
CA PHE A 145 18.68 14.68 -1.06
C PHE A 145 18.13 13.70 -0.03
N ILE A 146 18.88 12.64 0.25
CA ILE A 146 18.64 11.74 1.38
C ILE A 146 19.89 11.81 2.25
N MET A 147 19.73 12.32 3.46
CA MET A 147 20.80 12.49 4.43
C MET A 147 20.92 11.24 5.30
N PRO A 148 22.12 10.95 5.83
CA PRO A 148 22.23 10.06 6.98
C PRO A 148 21.30 10.53 8.11
N ALA A 149 20.72 9.57 8.84
CA ALA A 149 19.68 9.72 9.85
C ALA A 149 18.27 10.10 9.35
N ASP A 150 18.07 10.31 8.05
CA ASP A 150 16.70 10.40 7.51
C ASP A 150 15.98 9.06 7.65
N ILE A 151 14.68 9.10 7.89
CA ILE A 151 13.82 7.92 7.84
C ILE A 151 13.29 7.78 6.41
N ILE A 152 13.51 6.63 5.79
CA ILE A 152 13.04 6.33 4.43
C ILE A 152 11.90 5.32 4.48
N ALA A 153 10.83 5.59 3.72
CA ALA A 153 9.74 4.65 3.51
C ALA A 153 9.99 3.84 2.24
N LEU A 154 9.96 2.52 2.37
CA LEU A 154 10.37 1.57 1.35
C LEU A 154 9.16 0.77 0.84
N LYS A 155 9.03 0.69 -0.48
CA LYS A 155 8.03 -0.14 -1.18
C LYS A 155 8.74 -1.13 -2.09
N ARG A 156 8.45 -2.43 -1.92
CA ARG A 156 8.99 -3.49 -2.76
C ARG A 156 8.58 -3.29 -4.21
N LEU A 157 9.53 -3.40 -5.13
CA LEU A 157 9.29 -3.22 -6.57
C LEU A 157 9.25 -4.59 -7.28
N SER A 158 8.13 -5.29 -7.25
CA SER A 158 8.05 -6.67 -7.79
C SER A 158 8.41 -6.81 -9.28
N SER A 159 8.23 -5.76 -10.09
CA SER A 159 8.46 -5.79 -11.54
C SER A 159 9.91 -5.56 -11.97
N TRP A 160 10.86 -5.34 -11.05
CA TRP A 160 12.20 -4.86 -11.38
C TRP A 160 12.98 -5.76 -12.37
N LYS A 161 12.68 -7.06 -12.37
CA LYS A 161 13.29 -8.04 -13.30
C LYS A 161 12.85 -7.83 -14.76
N GLU A 162 11.58 -7.48 -14.94
CA GLU A 162 10.97 -7.29 -16.26
C GLU A 162 11.19 -5.86 -16.75
N TYR A 163 10.97 -4.89 -15.87
CA TYR A 163 11.04 -3.47 -16.18
C TYR A 163 11.38 -2.65 -14.94
N ILE A 164 12.37 -1.78 -15.07
CA ILE A 164 12.70 -0.79 -14.07
C ILE A 164 12.44 0.61 -14.63
N PRO A 165 11.53 1.38 -14.00
CA PRO A 165 11.37 2.79 -14.34
C PRO A 165 12.68 3.57 -14.16
N GLY A 166 12.94 4.56 -15.01
CA GLY A 166 14.03 5.50 -14.75
C GLY A 166 13.70 6.46 -13.60
N ASP A 167 14.73 7.13 -13.07
CA ASP A 167 14.60 8.35 -12.27
C ASP A 167 13.89 8.20 -10.90
N PHE A 168 14.18 7.13 -10.16
CA PHE A 168 13.74 7.00 -8.76
C PHE A 168 14.85 6.53 -7.83
N ILE A 169 14.70 6.81 -6.54
CA ILE A 169 15.65 6.38 -5.51
C ILE A 169 15.19 5.03 -4.94
N CYS A 170 16.14 4.13 -4.70
CA CYS A 170 15.88 2.79 -4.20
C CYS A 170 17.00 2.26 -3.32
N VAL A 171 16.65 1.30 -2.48
CA VAL A 171 17.61 0.38 -1.86
C VAL A 171 17.70 -0.85 -2.77
N VAL A 172 18.90 -1.14 -3.23
CA VAL A 172 19.23 -2.34 -3.99
C VAL A 172 19.79 -3.37 -3.02
N VAL A 173 19.19 -4.55 -2.96
CA VAL A 173 19.66 -5.67 -2.16
C VAL A 173 20.31 -6.67 -3.08
N THR A 174 21.60 -6.92 -2.90
CA THR A 174 22.32 -8.01 -3.56
C THR A 174 22.54 -9.17 -2.58
N SER A 175 23.10 -10.27 -3.07
CA SER A 175 23.49 -11.39 -2.22
C SER A 175 24.58 -11.05 -1.21
N GLU A 176 25.36 -9.99 -1.45
CA GLU A 176 26.56 -9.64 -0.66
C GLU A 176 26.44 -8.31 0.09
N TYR A 177 25.72 -7.34 -0.47
CA TYR A 177 25.66 -5.98 0.06
C TYR A 177 24.31 -5.33 -0.24
N LYS A 178 24.02 -4.24 0.47
CA LYS A 178 22.85 -3.40 0.23
C LYS A 178 23.30 -1.97 0.03
N VAL A 179 22.69 -1.26 -0.92
CA VAL A 179 23.10 0.11 -1.26
C VAL A 179 21.91 0.99 -1.58
N LEU A 180 21.98 2.26 -1.17
CA LEU A 180 21.03 3.29 -1.58
C LEU A 180 21.51 3.92 -2.90
N ARG A 181 20.66 3.94 -3.92
CA ARG A 181 21.01 4.43 -5.26
C ARG A 181 19.84 5.09 -5.97
N LYS A 182 20.13 6.00 -6.89
CA LYS A 182 19.14 6.52 -7.84
C LYS A 182 19.22 5.72 -9.14
N VAL A 183 18.13 5.20 -9.65
CA VAL A 183 18.10 4.53 -10.97
C VAL A 183 18.37 5.56 -12.07
N SER A 184 19.35 5.28 -12.93
CA SER A 184 19.66 6.12 -14.09
C SER A 184 18.46 6.17 -15.05
N VAL A 185 18.26 7.33 -15.70
CA VAL A 185 17.17 7.53 -16.67
C VAL A 185 17.31 6.58 -17.86
N THR A 186 18.55 6.28 -18.24
CA THR A 186 18.91 5.40 -19.35
C THR A 186 19.43 4.06 -18.83
N GLN A 187 18.91 2.97 -19.39
CA GLN A 187 19.37 1.60 -19.15
C GLN A 187 19.97 1.07 -20.47
N PRO A 188 21.30 1.14 -20.65
CA PRO A 188 21.93 0.83 -21.94
C PRO A 188 21.97 -0.66 -22.26
N ASP A 189 21.85 -1.50 -21.24
CA ASP A 189 21.85 -2.94 -21.36
C ASP A 189 20.73 -3.58 -20.52
N GLU A 190 20.26 -4.75 -20.93
CA GLU A 190 19.20 -5.47 -20.24
C GLU A 190 19.71 -6.39 -19.13
N GLN A 191 21.03 -6.63 -19.05
CA GLN A 191 21.63 -7.60 -18.13
C GLN A 191 21.99 -6.97 -16.78
N SER A 192 22.13 -5.66 -16.73
CA SER A 192 22.46 -4.88 -15.55
C SER A 192 21.44 -3.76 -15.36
N ILE A 193 21.57 -3.08 -14.23
CA ILE A 193 20.81 -1.87 -13.94
C ILE A 193 21.81 -0.76 -13.65
N ASN A 194 21.66 0.35 -14.35
CA ASN A 194 22.46 1.55 -14.16
C ASN A 194 21.85 2.43 -13.07
N PHE A 195 22.74 2.91 -12.22
CA PHE A 195 22.44 3.75 -11.08
C PHE A 195 23.37 4.95 -11.03
N THR A 196 22.86 6.05 -10.49
CA THR A 196 23.62 7.23 -10.10
C THR A 196 23.76 7.29 -8.58
N GLN A 197 24.93 7.72 -8.13
CA GLN A 197 25.24 8.10 -6.75
C GLN A 197 25.97 9.44 -6.74
N VAL A 198 26.13 10.05 -5.56
CA VAL A 198 26.92 11.25 -5.32
C VAL A 198 28.19 10.84 -4.58
N VAL A 199 29.35 11.13 -5.17
CA VAL A 199 30.67 10.95 -4.57
C VAL A 199 31.37 12.30 -4.60
N ASP A 200 31.79 12.80 -3.43
CA ASP A 200 32.44 14.11 -3.29
C ASP A 200 31.68 15.26 -3.96
N GLY A 201 30.35 15.24 -3.85
CA GLY A 201 29.45 16.26 -4.43
C GLY A 201 29.20 16.11 -5.94
N THR A 202 29.75 15.08 -6.58
CA THR A 202 29.62 14.85 -8.02
C THR A 202 28.78 13.60 -8.31
N PRO A 203 27.83 13.65 -9.26
CA PRO A 203 27.13 12.46 -9.73
C PRO A 203 28.08 11.48 -10.42
N VAL A 204 28.08 10.24 -9.98
CA VAL A 204 28.87 9.13 -10.55
C VAL A 204 27.92 8.00 -10.92
N GLU A 205 28.06 7.48 -12.12
CA GLU A 205 27.31 6.30 -12.56
C GLU A 205 27.99 5.00 -12.11
N SER A 206 27.16 4.00 -11.85
CA SER A 206 27.57 2.64 -11.51
C SER A 206 26.55 1.66 -12.08
N SER A 207 26.98 0.47 -12.44
CA SER A 207 26.11 -0.59 -12.95
C SER A 207 26.19 -1.80 -12.02
N ILE A 208 25.03 -2.41 -11.75
CA ILE A 208 24.92 -3.65 -10.96
C ILE A 208 24.26 -4.72 -11.84
N PRO A 209 24.91 -5.87 -12.07
CA PRO A 209 24.33 -7.00 -12.79
C PRO A 209 23.02 -7.50 -12.15
N LYS A 210 22.00 -7.82 -12.96
CA LYS A 210 20.68 -8.26 -12.47
C LYS A 210 20.72 -9.63 -11.78
N ASP A 211 21.68 -10.48 -12.13
CA ASP A 211 21.83 -11.83 -11.59
C ASP A 211 22.25 -11.83 -10.11
N ILE A 212 22.96 -10.78 -9.65
CA ILE A 212 23.35 -10.62 -8.24
C ILE A 212 22.31 -9.83 -7.42
N ILE A 213 21.36 -9.16 -8.08
CA ILE A 213 20.28 -8.43 -7.39
C ILE A 213 19.22 -9.41 -6.92
N VAL A 214 18.89 -9.33 -5.64
CA VAL A 214 17.89 -10.17 -5.00
C VAL A 214 16.56 -9.44 -4.91
N GLU A 215 16.58 -8.17 -4.51
CA GLU A 215 15.39 -7.36 -4.32
C GLU A 215 15.66 -5.86 -4.54
N ILE A 216 14.65 -5.11 -4.96
CA ILE A 216 14.71 -3.65 -5.06
C ILE A 216 13.54 -3.04 -4.29
N TYR A 217 13.85 -2.10 -3.39
CA TYR A 217 12.87 -1.32 -2.66
C TYR A 217 12.92 0.13 -3.12
N LYS A 218 11.83 0.62 -3.71
CA LYS A 218 11.67 2.03 -4.05
C LYS A 218 11.49 2.87 -2.79
N VAL A 219 12.23 3.96 -2.68
CA VAL A 219 11.99 5.00 -1.67
C VAL A 219 10.76 5.80 -2.11
N VAL A 220 9.67 5.70 -1.34
CA VAL A 220 8.39 6.38 -1.58
C VAL A 220 8.12 7.53 -0.60
N GLY A 221 8.96 7.67 0.41
CA GLY A 221 8.94 8.78 1.37
C GLY A 221 10.28 8.98 2.04
N ASN A 222 10.61 10.23 2.37
CA ASN A 222 11.79 10.63 3.12
C ASN A 222 11.34 11.60 4.22
N TYR A 223 11.71 11.31 5.46
CA TYR A 223 11.31 12.06 6.64
C TYR A 223 12.55 12.45 7.44
N ARG A 224 12.79 13.75 7.51
CA ARG A 224 13.87 14.33 8.31
C ARG A 224 13.31 14.80 9.64
N ARG A 225 13.91 14.34 10.75
CA ARG A 225 13.61 14.93 12.07
C ARG A 225 14.21 16.35 12.07
N GLN A 226 13.35 17.35 12.23
CA GLN A 226 13.75 18.75 12.44
C GLN A 226 14.21 18.97 13.87
#